data_AF-A0A2D5XZN3-F1
#
_entry.id   AF-A0A2D5XZN3-F1
#
_cell.length_a   1.000
_cell.length_b   1.000
_cell.length_c   1.000
_cell.angle_alpha   90.00
_cell.angle_beta   90.00
_cell.angle_gamma   90.00
#
_symmetry.space_group_name_H-M   'P 1'
#
loop_
_entity.id
_entity.type
_entity.pdbx_description
1 polymer ?
#
loop_
_entity_poly.entity_id
_entity_poly.type
_entity_poly.pdbx_seq_one_letter_code
_entity_poly.pdbx_strand_id
1 'polypeptide(L)'
;MHHFFSPVMNLASSVLQDSFREFLTKFSVEQQHFIYLNFNASKEICCSTKTFILSGPFPHMKKEPVVLSVGGSLIIPEKIDIPFLHKLKNTLLKNKTHKFVLVTGGGVIARKYITALKAENKPTKELAEAGIRATRMNAHFLMQLFGSKANQSLPTDMKQVRSALRKNQIVICGALRFTPNATSDTTAAKLAHLLKSDFINMTNVKGLFTANPKTNPKAKFIPEITWKDFDKLANKTKHQAGQHFVLDQSAATLIKNNETTTYIINQSLTNLSNLLNGKRFIGTTIQD
;
A
#
# COMPACT_ATOMS: atom_id res chain seq x y z
N MET A 1 29.30 41.48 -0.90
CA MET A 1 29.87 40.15 -0.57
C MET A 1 28.99 39.09 -1.21
N HIS A 2 29.63 38.16 -1.92
CA HIS A 2 29.10 37.01 -2.66
C HIS A 2 28.08 36.16 -1.86
N HIS A 3 27.13 35.39 -2.42
CA HIS A 3 27.26 34.38 -3.48
C HIS A 3 25.91 34.02 -4.17
N PHE A 4 25.97 33.91 -5.51
CA PHE A 4 25.35 32.90 -6.39
C PHE A 4 23.92 32.37 -6.12
N PHE A 5 22.95 32.91 -6.87
CA PHE A 5 21.80 32.13 -7.36
C PHE A 5 21.93 31.94 -8.87
N SER A 6 21.73 30.69 -9.29
CA SER A 6 22.04 30.12 -10.61
C SER A 6 21.30 30.77 -11.81
N PRO A 7 21.95 31.03 -12.96
CA PRO A 7 21.32 31.50 -14.20
C PRO A 7 20.38 30.48 -14.87
N VAL A 8 20.34 29.22 -14.40
CA VAL A 8 19.66 28.11 -15.09
C VAL A 8 18.12 28.18 -14.95
N MET A 9 17.59 28.81 -13.90
CA MET A 9 16.14 28.90 -13.69
C MET A 9 15.45 29.97 -14.57
N ASN A 10 16.15 31.04 -14.94
CA ASN A 10 15.58 32.06 -15.83
C ASN A 10 15.54 31.57 -17.29
N LEU A 11 16.55 30.80 -17.71
CA LEU A 11 16.60 30.24 -19.07
C LEU A 11 15.49 29.22 -19.33
N ALA A 12 15.14 28.40 -18.34
CA ALA A 12 14.05 27.42 -18.48
C ALA A 12 12.68 28.09 -18.64
N SER A 13 12.47 29.26 -18.01
CA SER A 13 11.21 30.00 -18.12
C SER A 13 11.04 30.71 -19.46
N SER A 14 12.12 31.24 -20.05
CA SER A 14 12.08 31.89 -21.36
C SER A 14 11.97 30.86 -22.49
N VAL A 15 12.72 29.75 -22.40
CA VAL A 15 12.67 28.65 -23.40
C VAL A 15 11.28 28.00 -23.44
N LEU A 16 10.62 27.83 -22.28
CA LEU A 16 9.25 27.34 -22.21
C LEU A 16 8.23 28.34 -22.78
N GLN A 17 8.45 29.65 -22.62
CA GLN A 17 7.59 30.68 -23.21
C GLN A 17 7.73 30.77 -24.72
N ASP A 18 8.95 30.66 -25.24
CA ASP A 18 9.22 30.72 -26.68
C ASP A 18 8.68 29.47 -27.40
N SER A 19 8.88 28.29 -26.82
CA SER A 19 8.31 27.03 -27.33
C SER A 19 6.78 27.02 -27.30
N PHE A 20 6.16 27.68 -26.31
CA PHE A 20 4.71 27.81 -26.22
C PHE A 20 4.16 28.79 -27.26
N ARG A 21 4.85 29.90 -27.53
CA ARG A 21 4.48 30.84 -28.61
C ARG A 21 4.55 30.16 -29.97
N GLU A 22 5.60 29.36 -30.22
CA GLU A 22 5.78 28.62 -31.46
C GLU A 22 4.79 27.44 -31.61
N PHE A 23 4.29 26.89 -30.51
CA PHE A 23 3.19 25.94 -30.52
C PHE A 23 1.85 26.61 -30.89
N LEU A 24 1.59 27.81 -30.39
CA LEU A 24 0.34 28.54 -30.62
C LEU A 24 0.16 29.01 -32.07
N THR A 25 1.24 29.30 -32.80
CA THR A 25 1.18 29.72 -34.22
C THR A 25 0.58 28.64 -35.15
N LYS A 26 0.45 27.40 -34.67
CA LYS A 26 -0.16 26.28 -35.42
C LYS A 26 -1.69 26.24 -35.36
N PHE A 27 -2.31 27.16 -34.63
CA PHE A 27 -3.75 27.18 -34.36
C PHE A 27 -4.39 28.49 -34.85
N SER A 28 -5.68 28.45 -35.20
CA SER A 28 -6.42 29.65 -35.58
C SER A 28 -6.55 30.62 -34.40
N VAL A 29 -6.79 31.90 -34.67
CA VAL A 29 -6.88 32.96 -33.64
C VAL A 29 -7.93 32.63 -32.56
N GLU A 30 -9.07 32.04 -32.95
CA GLU A 30 -10.12 31.59 -32.01
C GLU A 30 -9.64 30.43 -31.12
N GLN A 31 -8.86 29.50 -31.67
CA GLN A 31 -8.28 28.38 -30.92
C GLN A 31 -7.17 28.85 -29.96
N GLN A 32 -6.35 29.82 -30.38
CA GLN A 32 -5.34 30.44 -29.52
C GLN A 32 -5.99 31.12 -28.31
N HIS A 33 -7.11 31.83 -28.51
CA HIS A 33 -7.84 32.48 -27.43
C HIS A 33 -8.41 31.45 -26.43
N PHE A 34 -8.95 30.33 -26.93
CA PHE A 34 -9.43 29.23 -26.08
C PHE A 34 -8.30 28.55 -25.28
N ILE A 35 -7.14 28.32 -25.90
CA ILE A 35 -5.96 27.76 -25.23
C ILE A 35 -5.43 28.71 -24.15
N TYR A 36 -5.39 30.01 -24.44
CA TYR A 36 -4.89 31.04 -23.51
C TYR A 36 -5.81 31.20 -22.29
N LEU A 37 -7.13 31.19 -22.50
CA LEU A 37 -8.14 31.22 -21.43
C LEU A 37 -8.04 29.99 -20.52
N ASN A 38 -7.88 28.79 -21.10
CA ASN A 38 -7.72 27.56 -20.30
C ASN A 38 -6.37 27.51 -19.56
N PHE A 39 -5.30 28.03 -20.15
CA PHE A 39 -3.99 28.11 -19.51
C PHE A 39 -3.99 29.09 -18.32
N ASN A 40 -4.64 30.25 -18.45
CA ASN A 40 -4.77 31.20 -17.34
C ASN A 40 -5.77 30.75 -16.28
N ALA A 41 -6.87 30.07 -16.65
CA ALA A 41 -7.76 29.41 -15.70
C ALA A 41 -6.99 28.37 -14.85
N SER A 42 -6.05 27.63 -15.45
CA SER A 42 -5.19 26.69 -14.72
C SER A 42 -4.20 27.37 -13.76
N LYS A 43 -3.80 28.63 -14.03
CA LYS A 43 -2.98 29.45 -13.14
C LYS A 43 -3.77 30.12 -12.02
N GLU A 44 -4.99 30.59 -12.28
CA GLU A 44 -5.87 31.17 -11.24
C GLU A 44 -6.38 30.10 -10.27
N ILE A 45 -6.64 28.87 -10.76
CA ILE A 45 -6.92 27.71 -9.91
C ILE A 45 -5.72 27.37 -8.99
N CYS A 46 -4.50 27.78 -9.36
CA CYS A 46 -3.29 27.59 -8.56
C CYS A 46 -3.19 28.59 -7.39
N CYS A 47 -3.94 29.71 -7.40
CA CYS A 47 -3.84 30.77 -6.39
C CYS A 47 -4.95 30.74 -5.32
N SER A 48 -5.98 29.90 -5.46
CA SER A 48 -6.99 29.69 -4.42
C SER A 48 -6.55 28.59 -3.44
N THR A 49 -6.11 29.01 -2.27
CA THR A 49 -5.76 28.19 -1.10
C THR A 49 -6.86 27.18 -0.73
N LYS A 50 -6.77 25.93 -1.25
CA LYS A 50 -7.21 24.68 -0.58
C LYS A 50 -6.97 23.34 -1.31
N THR A 51 -6.40 23.30 -2.53
CA THR A 51 -6.50 22.07 -3.37
C THR A 51 -5.25 21.20 -3.53
N PHE A 52 -4.09 21.53 -2.94
CA PHE A 52 -2.83 20.79 -3.17
C PHE A 52 -2.43 19.72 -2.14
N ILE A 53 -3.38 19.17 -1.36
CA ILE A 53 -3.12 17.99 -0.49
C ILE A 53 -3.64 16.68 -1.13
N LEU A 54 -4.26 16.74 -2.32
CA LEU A 54 -4.92 15.59 -2.95
C LEU A 54 -4.03 14.78 -3.92
N SER A 55 -2.85 15.26 -4.26
CA SER A 55 -1.91 14.55 -5.12
C SER A 55 -0.80 13.92 -4.27
N GLY A 56 -0.95 12.64 -3.91
CA GLY A 56 0.13 11.93 -3.23
C GLY A 56 1.29 11.56 -4.17
N PRO A 57 2.31 10.86 -3.66
CA PRO A 57 3.61 10.76 -4.32
C PRO A 57 3.57 9.96 -5.63
N PHE A 58 4.56 10.18 -6.50
CA PHE A 58 4.82 9.30 -7.64
C PHE A 58 5.62 8.09 -7.15
N PRO A 59 5.11 6.86 -7.33
CA PRO A 59 5.81 5.67 -6.87
C PRO A 59 6.83 5.19 -7.91
N HIS A 60 8.00 4.75 -7.44
CA HIS A 60 8.96 4.01 -8.24
C HIS A 60 8.86 2.53 -7.88
N MET A 61 7.96 1.81 -8.56
CA MET A 61 7.74 0.39 -8.29
C MET A 61 8.88 -0.48 -8.86
N LYS A 62 9.44 -1.39 -8.06
CA LYS A 62 10.39 -2.43 -8.49
C LYS A 62 9.70 -3.42 -9.42
N LYS A 63 10.48 -4.05 -10.33
CA LYS A 63 9.97 -5.12 -11.20
C LYS A 63 9.56 -6.37 -10.39
N GLU A 64 8.61 -7.10 -10.97
CA GLU A 64 7.81 -8.20 -10.39
C GLU A 64 8.55 -9.23 -9.52
N PRO A 65 7.87 -9.87 -8.54
CA PRO A 65 6.44 -9.72 -8.18
C PRO A 65 6.18 -8.54 -7.21
N VAL A 66 4.91 -8.22 -6.95
CA VAL A 66 4.48 -7.30 -5.89
C VAL A 66 3.88 -8.11 -4.74
N VAL A 67 4.26 -7.81 -3.50
CA VAL A 67 3.68 -8.43 -2.31
C VAL A 67 2.59 -7.53 -1.74
N LEU A 68 1.37 -8.04 -1.66
CA LEU A 68 0.18 -7.31 -1.22
C LEU A 68 -0.37 -7.93 0.07
N SER A 69 -0.24 -7.26 1.21
CA SER A 69 -0.97 -7.63 2.44
C SER A 69 -2.38 -7.06 2.36
N VAL A 70 -3.39 -7.92 2.41
CA VAL A 70 -4.79 -7.52 2.53
C VAL A 70 -5.28 -7.86 3.92
N GLY A 71 -5.52 -6.82 4.71
CA GLY A 71 -6.02 -6.97 6.07
C GLY A 71 -7.31 -7.79 6.11
N GLY A 72 -7.43 -8.70 7.08
CA GLY A 72 -8.60 -9.58 7.16
C GLY A 72 -9.92 -8.83 7.39
N SER A 73 -9.86 -7.60 7.92
CA SER A 73 -11.02 -6.69 8.03
C SER A 73 -11.45 -6.09 6.70
N LEU A 74 -10.65 -6.19 5.63
CA LEU A 74 -11.06 -5.83 4.27
C LEU A 74 -11.75 -7.02 3.58
N ILE A 75 -11.37 -8.25 3.95
CA ILE A 75 -12.00 -9.47 3.42
C ILE A 75 -13.36 -9.70 4.11
N ILE A 76 -13.35 -9.64 5.44
CA ILE A 76 -14.52 -9.84 6.29
C ILE A 76 -14.53 -8.72 7.34
N PRO A 77 -15.08 -7.53 7.01
CA PRO A 77 -15.40 -6.52 8.01
C PRO A 77 -16.39 -7.07 9.05
N GLU A 78 -17.70 -7.02 8.76
CA GLU A 78 -18.76 -7.67 9.54
C GLU A 78 -19.32 -8.89 8.79
N LYS A 79 -19.57 -8.69 7.49
CA LYS A 79 -19.91 -9.72 6.50
C LYS A 79 -18.83 -9.73 5.43
N ILE A 80 -18.79 -10.78 4.62
CA ILE A 80 -17.86 -10.86 3.49
C ILE A 80 -18.18 -9.72 2.51
N ASP A 81 -17.18 -8.90 2.17
CA ASP A 81 -17.34 -7.80 1.21
C ASP A 81 -17.15 -8.30 -0.23
N ILE A 82 -18.15 -9.01 -0.74
CA ILE A 82 -18.15 -9.58 -2.10
C ILE A 82 -17.86 -8.51 -3.18
N PRO A 83 -18.49 -7.32 -3.17
CA PRO A 83 -18.18 -6.26 -4.14
C PRO A 83 -16.70 -5.84 -4.14
N PHE A 84 -16.10 -5.64 -2.97
CA PHE A 84 -14.67 -5.33 -2.86
C PHE A 84 -13.81 -6.47 -3.43
N LEU A 85 -14.10 -7.72 -3.06
CA LEU A 85 -13.31 -8.88 -3.47
C LEU A 85 -13.36 -9.12 -4.99
N HIS A 86 -14.53 -8.96 -5.61
CA HIS A 86 -14.66 -9.02 -7.07
C HIS A 86 -13.85 -7.91 -7.76
N LYS A 87 -13.94 -6.68 -7.26
CA LYS A 87 -13.15 -5.57 -7.82
C LYS A 87 -11.66 -5.80 -7.60
N LEU A 88 -11.23 -6.34 -6.46
CA LEU A 88 -9.83 -6.65 -6.15
C LEU A 88 -9.29 -7.69 -7.13
N LYS A 89 -10.01 -8.80 -7.29
CA LYS A 89 -9.70 -9.84 -8.29
C LYS A 89 -9.53 -9.22 -9.68
N ASN A 90 -10.50 -8.43 -10.13
CA ASN A 90 -10.46 -7.80 -11.45
C ASN A 90 -9.29 -6.83 -11.60
N THR A 91 -8.97 -6.06 -10.55
CA THR A 91 -7.85 -5.11 -10.54
C THR A 91 -6.52 -5.83 -10.72
N LEU A 92 -6.28 -6.89 -9.94
CA LEU A 92 -5.05 -7.68 -10.04
C LEU A 92 -4.94 -8.42 -11.37
N LEU A 93 -6.04 -9.00 -11.86
CA LEU A 93 -6.03 -9.74 -13.14
C LEU A 93 -5.81 -8.85 -14.36
N LYS A 94 -6.28 -7.60 -14.33
CA LYS A 94 -6.06 -6.62 -15.42
C LYS A 94 -4.61 -6.15 -15.47
N ASN A 95 -3.89 -6.16 -14.34
CA ASN A 95 -2.50 -5.75 -14.30
C ASN A 95 -1.59 -6.91 -14.74
N LYS A 96 -1.39 -7.04 -16.06
CA LYS A 96 -0.58 -8.11 -16.67
C LYS A 96 0.93 -7.93 -16.52
N THR A 97 1.36 -6.73 -16.14
CA THR A 97 2.77 -6.37 -15.94
C THR A 97 3.28 -6.69 -14.55
N HIS A 98 2.42 -7.21 -13.66
CA HIS A 98 2.80 -7.65 -12.33
C HIS A 98 2.27 -9.07 -12.03
N LYS A 99 3.14 -9.89 -11.46
CA LYS A 99 2.76 -11.02 -10.60
C LYS A 99 2.51 -10.54 -9.17
N PHE A 100 1.60 -11.19 -8.48
CA PHE A 100 1.19 -10.81 -7.13
C PHE A 100 1.34 -11.95 -6.15
N VAL A 101 1.83 -11.63 -4.94
CA VAL A 101 1.68 -12.47 -3.75
C VAL A 101 0.70 -11.78 -2.80
N LEU A 102 -0.48 -12.34 -2.63
CA LEU A 102 -1.53 -11.84 -1.77
C LEU A 102 -1.46 -12.53 -0.40
N VAL A 103 -1.11 -11.79 0.64
CA VAL A 103 -1.05 -12.27 2.02
C VAL A 103 -2.31 -11.84 2.77
N THR A 104 -3.10 -12.80 3.26
CA THR A 104 -4.36 -12.52 3.93
C THR A 104 -4.19 -12.35 5.44
N GLY A 105 -4.80 -11.30 6.00
CA GLY A 105 -4.97 -11.16 7.45
C GLY A 105 -6.11 -12.01 8.00
N GLY A 106 -6.11 -12.25 9.32
CA GLY A 106 -7.14 -13.07 9.99
C GLY A 106 -8.41 -12.32 10.40
N GLY A 107 -8.36 -10.99 10.47
CA GLY A 107 -9.55 -10.13 10.63
C GLY A 107 -10.33 -10.36 11.92
N VAL A 108 -11.65 -10.18 11.85
CA VAL A 108 -12.56 -10.33 13.00
C VAL A 108 -12.59 -11.76 13.54
N ILE A 109 -12.46 -12.76 12.66
CA ILE A 109 -12.48 -14.18 13.03
C ILE A 109 -11.27 -14.53 13.92
N ALA A 110 -10.07 -14.11 13.51
CA ALA A 110 -8.88 -14.28 14.35
C ALA A 110 -9.04 -13.63 15.72
N ARG A 111 -9.56 -12.40 15.78
CA ARG A 111 -9.78 -11.67 17.04
C ARG A 111 -10.78 -12.40 17.95
N LYS A 112 -11.88 -12.92 17.41
CA LYS A 112 -12.87 -13.69 18.17
C LYS A 112 -12.25 -14.95 18.80
N TYR A 113 -11.54 -15.75 18.01
CA TYR A 113 -10.90 -16.96 18.53
C TYR A 113 -9.79 -16.67 19.54
N ILE A 114 -8.92 -15.68 19.26
CA ILE A 114 -7.85 -15.28 20.20
C ILE A 114 -8.45 -14.77 21.52
N THR A 115 -9.55 -14.02 21.47
CA THR A 115 -10.21 -13.49 22.68
C THR A 115 -10.80 -14.61 23.53
N ALA A 116 -11.49 -15.57 22.90
CA ALA A 116 -12.05 -16.73 23.59
C ALA A 116 -10.95 -17.57 24.25
N LEU A 117 -9.88 -17.90 23.52
CA LEU A 117 -8.77 -18.68 24.07
C LEU A 117 -8.00 -17.93 25.17
N LYS A 118 -7.92 -16.58 25.09
CA LYS A 118 -7.37 -15.76 26.17
C LYS A 118 -8.21 -15.85 27.44
N ALA A 119 -9.54 -15.82 27.33
CA ALA A 119 -10.42 -15.97 28.48
C ALA A 119 -10.23 -17.32 29.19
N GLU A 120 -9.87 -18.35 28.42
CA GLU A 120 -9.50 -19.68 28.91
C GLU A 120 -8.03 -19.82 29.34
N ASN A 121 -7.31 -18.70 29.51
CA ASN A 121 -5.90 -18.64 29.90
C ASN A 121 -4.96 -19.53 29.05
N LYS A 122 -5.28 -19.72 27.77
CA LYS A 122 -4.45 -20.53 26.86
C LYS A 122 -3.10 -19.85 26.59
N PRO A 123 -2.04 -20.64 26.41
CA PRO A 123 -0.71 -20.10 26.16
C PRO A 123 -0.67 -19.32 24.84
N THR A 124 0.21 -18.32 24.77
CA THR A 124 0.40 -17.45 23.58
C THR A 124 0.58 -18.22 22.28
N LYS A 125 1.18 -19.41 22.33
CA LYS A 125 1.31 -20.31 21.18
C LYS A 125 -0.05 -20.72 20.60
N GLU A 126 -1.00 -21.16 21.43
CA GLU A 126 -2.34 -21.55 20.99
C GLU A 126 -3.12 -20.36 20.42
N LEU A 127 -2.95 -19.18 21.01
CA LEU A 127 -3.55 -17.94 20.49
C LEU A 127 -3.03 -17.63 19.07
N ALA A 128 -1.71 -17.74 18.87
CA ALA A 128 -1.09 -17.54 17.56
C ALA A 128 -1.57 -18.58 16.54
N GLU A 129 -1.69 -19.85 16.95
CA GLU A 129 -2.21 -20.91 16.09
C GLU A 129 -3.64 -20.63 15.61
N ALA A 130 -4.53 -20.16 16.50
CA ALA A 130 -5.89 -19.77 16.13
C ALA A 130 -5.92 -18.60 15.13
N GLY A 131 -5.09 -17.57 15.36
CA GLY A 131 -4.94 -16.45 14.43
C GLY A 131 -4.43 -16.90 13.05
N ILE A 132 -3.44 -17.79 13.02
CA ILE A 132 -2.88 -18.35 11.79
C ILE A 132 -3.92 -19.17 11.03
N ARG A 133 -4.69 -20.02 11.72
CA ARG A 133 -5.78 -20.79 11.09
C ARG A 133 -6.79 -19.86 10.42
N ALA A 134 -7.16 -18.74 11.06
CA ALA A 134 -8.05 -17.75 10.47
C ALA A 134 -7.43 -17.07 9.22
N THR A 135 -6.14 -16.72 9.24
CA THR A 135 -5.47 -16.17 8.03
C THR A 135 -5.52 -17.15 6.86
N ARG A 136 -5.22 -18.43 7.13
CA ARG A 136 -5.22 -19.50 6.12
C ARG A 136 -6.62 -19.82 5.61
N MET A 137 -7.64 -19.75 6.46
CA MET A 137 -9.04 -19.89 6.04
C MET A 137 -9.42 -18.78 5.05
N ASN A 138 -9.08 -17.53 5.35
CA ASN A 138 -9.30 -16.41 4.42
C ASN A 138 -8.53 -16.61 3.11
N ALA A 139 -7.30 -17.14 3.16
CA ALA A 139 -6.53 -17.45 1.95
C ALA A 139 -7.20 -18.52 1.08
N HIS A 140 -7.67 -19.62 1.69
CA HIS A 140 -8.42 -20.66 0.98
C HIS A 140 -9.68 -20.10 0.31
N PHE A 141 -10.45 -19.30 1.04
CA PHE A 141 -11.64 -18.64 0.50
C PHE A 141 -11.29 -17.77 -0.72
N LEU A 142 -10.22 -16.95 -0.64
CA LEU A 142 -9.81 -16.15 -1.79
C LEU A 142 -9.27 -16.99 -2.94
N MET A 143 -8.57 -18.10 -2.69
CA MET A 143 -8.16 -19.04 -3.74
C MET A 143 -9.38 -19.60 -4.49
N GLN A 144 -10.44 -19.98 -3.77
CA GLN A 144 -11.70 -20.44 -4.37
C GLN A 144 -12.38 -19.34 -5.18
N LEU A 145 -12.43 -18.11 -4.65
CA LEU A 145 -13.01 -16.95 -5.33
C LEU A 145 -12.23 -16.57 -6.60
N PHE A 146 -10.91 -16.71 -6.58
CA PHE A 146 -10.04 -16.44 -7.73
C PHE A 146 -10.05 -17.59 -8.75
N GLY A 147 -10.30 -18.82 -8.30
CA GLY A 147 -10.39 -20.02 -9.11
C GLY A 147 -9.06 -20.34 -9.81
N SER A 148 -9.12 -20.75 -11.08
CA SER A 148 -7.94 -21.09 -11.90
C SER A 148 -6.96 -19.94 -12.15
N LYS A 149 -7.28 -18.72 -11.68
CA LYS A 149 -6.40 -17.55 -11.80
C LYS A 149 -5.45 -17.39 -10.61
N ALA A 150 -5.60 -18.21 -9.56
CA ALA A 150 -4.69 -18.28 -8.43
C ALA A 150 -4.07 -19.69 -8.30
N ASN A 151 -3.16 -19.85 -7.35
CA ASN A 151 -2.61 -21.15 -6.95
C ASN A 151 -3.70 -22.12 -6.48
N GLN A 152 -3.54 -23.39 -6.83
CA GLN A 152 -4.49 -24.47 -6.48
C GLN A 152 -4.32 -24.99 -5.05
N SER A 153 -3.07 -25.08 -4.56
CA SER A 153 -2.75 -25.49 -3.18
C SER A 153 -2.28 -24.31 -2.36
N LEU A 154 -2.64 -24.28 -1.07
CA LEU A 154 -2.27 -23.20 -0.16
C LEU A 154 -0.78 -23.32 0.23
N PRO A 155 0.08 -22.34 -0.09
CA PRO A 155 1.46 -22.37 0.35
C PRO A 155 1.56 -22.25 1.87
N THR A 156 2.38 -23.11 2.46
CA THR A 156 2.66 -23.14 3.90
C THR A 156 4.14 -22.88 4.21
N ASP A 157 4.91 -22.45 3.22
CA ASP A 157 6.26 -21.92 3.42
C ASP A 157 6.65 -21.00 2.27
N MET A 158 7.76 -20.29 2.46
CA MET A 158 8.28 -19.32 1.49
C MET A 158 8.72 -19.97 0.17
N LYS A 159 9.21 -21.22 0.20
CA LYS A 159 9.67 -21.95 -1.00
C LYS A 159 8.47 -22.32 -1.86
N GLN A 160 7.37 -22.75 -1.25
CA GLN A 160 6.11 -23.05 -1.92
C GLN A 160 5.53 -21.79 -2.58
N VAL A 161 5.58 -20.62 -1.92
CA VAL A 161 5.16 -19.35 -2.54
C VAL A 161 5.99 -19.04 -3.79
N ARG A 162 7.32 -19.12 -3.68
CA ARG A 162 8.23 -18.87 -4.82
C ARG A 162 8.01 -19.88 -5.96
N SER A 163 7.74 -21.15 -5.65
CA SER A 163 7.42 -22.17 -6.65
C SER A 163 6.10 -21.87 -7.35
N ALA A 164 5.06 -21.51 -6.60
CA ALA A 164 3.74 -21.19 -7.13
C ALA A 164 3.77 -19.98 -8.09
N LEU A 165 4.62 -18.98 -7.83
CA LEU A 165 4.79 -17.80 -8.70
C LEU A 165 5.31 -18.15 -10.11
N ARG A 166 5.93 -19.32 -10.30
CA ARG A 166 6.38 -19.77 -11.63
C ARG A 166 5.20 -20.07 -12.56
N LYS A 167 4.11 -20.60 -12.01
CA LYS A 167 2.94 -21.07 -12.76
C LYS A 167 1.74 -20.13 -12.69
N ASN A 168 1.73 -19.21 -11.73
CA ASN A 168 0.57 -18.38 -11.43
C ASN A 168 0.93 -16.88 -11.51
N GLN A 169 0.00 -16.09 -12.05
CA GLN A 169 0.07 -14.63 -11.94
C GLN A 169 -0.19 -14.18 -10.50
N ILE A 170 -1.09 -14.87 -9.78
CA ILE A 170 -1.50 -14.53 -8.43
C ILE A 170 -1.25 -15.74 -7.52
N VAL A 171 -0.49 -15.53 -6.46
CA VAL A 171 -0.28 -16.52 -5.39
C VAL A 171 -0.87 -15.96 -4.11
N ILE A 172 -1.79 -16.69 -3.52
CA ILE A 172 -2.51 -16.32 -2.30
C ILE A 172 -2.03 -17.23 -1.18
N CYS A 173 -1.67 -16.63 -0.05
CA CYS A 173 -1.31 -17.35 1.16
C CYS A 173 -1.83 -16.62 2.41
N GLY A 174 -1.95 -17.37 3.51
CA GLY A 174 -2.08 -16.81 4.85
C GLY A 174 -0.71 -16.74 5.53
N ALA A 175 -0.70 -16.89 6.85
CA ALA A 175 0.56 -17.08 7.55
C ALA A 175 1.24 -18.39 7.13
N LEU A 176 2.54 -18.31 6.89
CA LEU A 176 3.31 -19.42 6.34
C LEU A 176 3.74 -20.39 7.44
N ARG A 177 4.15 -19.94 8.62
CA ARG A 177 4.56 -20.85 9.71
C ARG A 177 3.73 -20.62 10.96
N PHE A 178 3.55 -21.71 11.72
CA PHE A 178 3.05 -21.66 13.09
C PHE A 178 4.14 -21.16 14.03
N THR A 179 4.28 -19.83 14.12
CA THR A 179 5.22 -19.19 15.05
C THR A 179 4.47 -18.23 15.97
N PRO A 180 4.84 -18.17 17.25
CA PRO A 180 4.37 -17.10 18.13
C PRO A 180 4.64 -15.73 17.49
N ASN A 181 3.76 -14.76 17.73
CA ASN A 181 3.87 -13.39 17.22
C ASN A 181 3.87 -13.27 15.68
N ALA A 182 3.43 -14.30 14.95
CA ALA A 182 3.26 -14.20 13.51
C ALA A 182 2.06 -13.29 13.17
N THR A 183 2.33 -12.26 12.38
CA THR A 183 1.30 -11.42 11.76
C THR A 183 1.34 -11.60 10.24
N SER A 184 0.24 -11.21 9.57
CA SER A 184 0.21 -11.16 8.11
C SER A 184 1.22 -10.15 7.56
N ASP A 185 1.43 -9.03 8.25
CA ASP A 185 2.32 -7.96 7.80
C ASP A 185 3.79 -8.35 7.92
N THR A 186 4.18 -9.00 9.01
CA THR A 186 5.52 -9.61 9.13
C THR A 186 5.73 -10.69 8.07
N THR A 187 4.70 -11.49 7.76
CA THR A 187 4.78 -12.50 6.68
C THR A 187 4.99 -11.85 5.31
N ALA A 188 4.24 -10.78 5.02
CA ALA A 188 4.35 -10.01 3.79
C ALA A 188 5.71 -9.31 3.66
N ALA A 189 6.21 -8.67 4.71
CA ALA A 189 7.54 -8.06 4.73
C ALA A 189 8.66 -9.08 4.46
N LYS A 190 8.59 -10.27 5.08
CA LYS A 190 9.54 -11.37 4.80
C LYS A 190 9.48 -11.81 3.34
N LEU A 191 8.27 -11.90 2.77
CA LEU A 191 8.07 -12.30 1.38
C LEU A 191 8.62 -11.24 0.41
N ALA A 192 8.37 -9.97 0.70
CA ALA A 192 8.87 -8.86 -0.10
C ALA A 192 10.39 -8.85 -0.13
N HIS A 193 11.04 -9.01 1.03
CA HIS A 193 12.50 -9.16 1.10
C HIS A 193 12.99 -10.37 0.30
N LEU A 194 12.43 -11.56 0.51
CA LEU A 194 12.85 -12.78 -0.19
C LEU A 194 12.74 -12.66 -1.71
N LEU A 195 11.69 -11.99 -2.18
CA LEU A 195 11.38 -11.85 -3.60
C LEU A 195 12.03 -10.59 -4.22
N LYS A 196 12.70 -9.76 -3.41
CA LYS A 196 13.26 -8.45 -3.80
C LYS A 196 12.19 -7.52 -4.40
N SER A 197 11.02 -7.56 -3.79
CA SER A 197 9.78 -6.94 -4.26
C SER A 197 9.38 -5.75 -3.41
N ASP A 198 8.53 -4.90 -3.97
CA ASP A 198 7.83 -3.90 -3.17
C ASP A 198 6.74 -4.56 -2.31
N PHE A 199 6.52 -3.96 -1.15
CA PHE A 199 5.47 -4.36 -0.22
C PHE A 199 4.33 -3.33 -0.22
N ILE A 200 3.11 -3.75 -0.51
CA ILE A 200 1.91 -2.93 -0.37
C ILE A 200 1.08 -3.47 0.80
N ASN A 201 0.83 -2.66 1.80
CA ASN A 201 -0.13 -2.93 2.86
C ASN A 201 -1.45 -2.21 2.56
N MET A 202 -2.51 -2.99 2.31
CA MET A 202 -3.87 -2.47 2.19
C MET A 202 -4.59 -2.57 3.54
N THR A 203 -5.00 -1.41 4.04
CA THR A 203 -5.64 -1.26 5.35
C THR A 203 -6.93 -0.42 5.23
N ASN A 204 -7.62 -0.23 6.35
CA ASN A 204 -8.84 0.57 6.44
C ASN A 204 -8.59 2.06 6.76
N VAL A 205 -7.32 2.48 6.82
CA VAL A 205 -6.91 3.88 7.00
C VAL A 205 -6.21 4.41 5.75
N LYS A 206 -6.17 5.74 5.61
CA LYS A 206 -5.58 6.42 4.45
C LYS A 206 -4.07 6.18 4.30
N GLY A 207 -3.38 5.95 5.40
CA GLY A 207 -1.92 5.84 5.49
C GLY A 207 -1.48 6.10 6.93
N LEU A 208 -0.22 6.48 7.11
CA LEU A 208 0.33 6.87 8.41
C LEU A 208 -0.06 8.30 8.77
N PHE A 209 -0.14 8.52 10.07
CA PHE A 209 -0.40 9.82 10.68
C PHE A 209 0.55 10.03 11.85
N THR A 210 0.83 11.29 12.20
CA THR A 210 1.69 11.64 13.35
C THR A 210 1.10 11.24 14.69
N ALA A 211 -0.21 11.01 14.75
CA ALA A 211 -0.96 10.46 15.88
C ALA A 211 -2.23 9.75 15.35
N ASN A 212 -2.98 9.05 16.20
CA ASN A 212 -4.24 8.44 15.78
C ASN A 212 -5.27 9.52 15.38
N PRO A 213 -5.68 9.60 14.10
CA PRO A 213 -6.59 10.65 13.63
C PRO A 213 -8.01 10.52 14.17
N LYS A 214 -8.39 9.36 14.72
CA LYS A 214 -9.71 9.17 15.36
C LYS A 214 -9.79 9.79 16.75
N THR A 215 -8.66 9.89 17.45
CA THR A 215 -8.61 10.37 18.84
C THR A 215 -7.86 11.69 18.99
N ASN A 216 -7.03 12.06 18.02
CA ASN A 216 -6.28 13.31 18.02
C ASN A 216 -6.58 14.13 16.76
N PRO A 217 -7.35 15.23 16.85
CA PRO A 217 -7.67 16.07 15.70
C PRO A 217 -6.45 16.81 15.13
N LYS A 218 -5.34 16.90 15.88
CA LYS A 218 -4.07 17.48 15.41
C LYS A 218 -3.20 16.47 14.64
N ALA A 219 -3.67 15.23 14.45
CA ALA A 219 -2.95 14.23 13.67
C ALA A 219 -2.76 14.69 12.22
N LYS A 220 -1.51 14.71 11.76
CA LYS A 220 -1.16 15.10 10.39
C LYS A 220 -0.85 13.86 9.57
N PHE A 221 -1.32 13.84 8.32
CA PHE A 221 -1.03 12.77 7.38
C PHE A 221 0.46 12.77 7.02
N ILE A 222 1.06 11.59 6.91
CA ILE A 222 2.46 11.39 6.55
C ILE A 222 2.50 10.76 5.15
N PRO A 223 2.73 11.52 4.07
CA PRO A 223 2.75 10.98 2.71
C PRO A 223 4.03 10.18 2.41
N GLU A 224 5.13 10.53 3.06
CA GLU A 224 6.45 9.89 2.89
C GLU A 224 7.17 9.84 4.23
N ILE A 225 7.95 8.78 4.45
CA ILE A 225 8.75 8.60 5.66
C ILE A 225 9.94 7.69 5.39
N THR A 226 11.09 8.00 5.99
CA THR A 226 12.28 7.12 5.91
C THR A 226 12.04 5.78 6.59
N TRP A 227 12.72 4.73 6.15
CA TRP A 227 12.69 3.44 6.85
C TRP A 227 13.05 3.58 8.34
N LYS A 228 14.05 4.42 8.63
CA LYS A 228 14.53 4.70 9.99
C LYS A 228 13.46 5.37 10.84
N ASP A 229 12.80 6.40 10.32
CA ASP A 229 11.79 7.13 11.06
C ASP A 229 10.48 6.35 11.18
N PHE A 230 10.16 5.51 10.20
CA PHE A 230 9.05 4.56 10.28
C PHE A 230 9.25 3.54 11.41
N ASP A 231 10.44 2.92 11.49
CA ASP A 231 10.78 2.00 12.58
C ASP A 231 10.74 2.69 13.95
N LYS A 232 11.27 3.93 14.06
CA LYS A 232 11.13 4.73 15.28
C LYS A 232 9.67 5.01 15.63
N LEU A 233 8.84 5.37 14.65
CA LEU A 233 7.41 5.66 14.85
C LEU A 233 6.66 4.42 15.35
N ALA A 234 6.93 3.27 14.75
CA ALA A 234 6.34 1.98 15.14
C ALA A 234 6.74 1.58 16.58
N ASN A 235 8.01 1.78 16.94
CA ASN A 235 8.54 1.38 18.25
C ASN A 235 8.23 2.37 19.38
N LYS A 236 7.98 3.66 19.09
CA LYS A 236 7.51 4.65 20.08
C LYS A 236 6.10 4.33 20.59
N THR A 237 5.28 3.70 19.76
CA THR A 237 3.90 3.35 20.08
C THR A 237 3.90 2.10 20.95
N LYS A 238 3.98 2.25 22.29
CA LYS A 238 3.87 1.13 23.23
C LYS A 238 2.59 0.36 22.91
N HIS A 239 2.71 -0.96 22.69
CA HIS A 239 1.60 -1.88 22.46
C HIS A 239 0.61 -1.86 23.62
N GLN A 240 -0.36 -0.94 23.60
CA GLN A 240 -1.60 -1.14 24.31
C GLN A 240 -2.46 -2.07 23.46
N ALA A 241 -2.86 -3.21 24.03
CA ALA A 241 -3.81 -4.12 23.38
C ALA A 241 -5.06 -3.32 22.98
N GLY A 242 -5.33 -3.23 21.67
CA GLY A 242 -6.41 -2.40 21.12
C GLY A 242 -5.96 -1.18 20.31
N GLN A 243 -4.68 -0.78 20.35
CA GLN A 243 -4.15 0.22 19.43
C GLN A 243 -3.94 -0.37 18.03
N HIS A 244 -4.74 0.09 17.07
CA HIS A 244 -4.59 -0.19 15.65
C HIS A 244 -3.41 0.62 15.08
N PHE A 245 -2.18 0.21 15.37
CA PHE A 245 -1.05 0.67 14.55
C PHE A 245 -1.10 -0.05 13.20
N VAL A 246 -0.78 0.68 12.12
CA VAL A 246 -1.13 0.28 10.75
C VAL A 246 -0.33 -0.94 10.25
N LEU A 247 0.88 -1.14 10.79
CA LEU A 247 1.77 -2.27 10.54
C LEU A 247 2.41 -2.67 11.86
N ASP A 248 2.59 -3.95 12.18
CA ASP A 248 3.22 -4.32 13.46
C ASP A 248 4.71 -3.91 13.56
N GLN A 249 5.24 -3.85 14.79
CA GLN A 249 6.63 -3.45 15.08
C GLN A 249 7.66 -4.38 14.43
N SER A 250 7.40 -5.70 14.39
CA SER A 250 8.32 -6.66 13.79
C SER A 250 8.41 -6.46 12.28
N ALA A 251 7.28 -6.16 11.61
CA ALA A 251 7.25 -5.79 10.20
C ALA A 251 8.04 -4.49 9.96
N ALA A 252 7.87 -3.47 10.82
CA ALA A 252 8.60 -2.21 10.68
C ALA A 252 10.12 -2.37 10.77
N THR A 253 10.60 -3.15 11.75
CA THR A 253 12.02 -3.45 11.87
C THR A 253 12.55 -4.28 10.69
N LEU A 254 11.77 -5.24 10.19
CA LEU A 254 12.14 -6.01 9.00
C LEU A 254 12.21 -5.14 7.74
N ILE A 255 11.25 -4.24 7.56
CA ILE A 255 11.21 -3.29 6.44
C ILE A 255 12.48 -2.43 6.44
N LYS A 256 12.85 -1.90 7.61
CA LYS A 256 14.07 -1.11 7.78
C LYS A 256 15.33 -1.92 7.49
N ASN A 257 15.48 -3.07 8.14
CA ASN A 257 16.70 -3.86 8.02
C ASN A 257 16.94 -4.40 6.60
N ASN A 258 15.87 -4.52 5.81
CA ASN A 258 15.91 -5.06 4.45
C ASN A 258 15.68 -4.00 3.36
N GLU A 259 15.62 -2.72 3.73
CA GLU A 259 15.42 -1.59 2.79
C GLU A 259 14.25 -1.85 1.81
N THR A 260 13.15 -2.35 2.36
CA THR A 260 11.99 -2.77 1.58
C THR A 260 11.08 -1.57 1.34
N THR A 261 11.05 -1.07 0.11
CA THR A 261 10.09 -0.05 -0.31
C THR A 261 8.68 -0.53 0.00
N THR A 262 7.98 0.21 0.88
CA THR A 262 6.68 -0.18 1.39
C THR A 262 5.66 0.92 1.16
N TYR A 263 4.46 0.55 0.70
CA TYR A 263 3.35 1.45 0.49
C TYR A 263 2.20 1.09 1.42
N ILE A 264 1.70 2.05 2.18
CA ILE A 264 0.49 1.90 2.99
C ILE A 264 -0.63 2.65 2.30
N ILE A 265 -1.67 1.93 1.89
CA ILE A 265 -2.83 2.49 1.19
C ILE A 265 -4.14 2.02 1.82
N ASN A 266 -5.21 2.77 1.54
CA ASN A 266 -6.56 2.37 1.88
C ASN A 266 -7.10 1.26 0.95
N GLN A 267 -8.34 0.85 1.18
CA GLN A 267 -9.05 -0.16 0.39
C GLN A 267 -9.51 0.29 -1.01
N SER A 268 -9.14 1.49 -1.48
CA SER A 268 -9.54 1.97 -2.80
C SER A 268 -8.78 1.26 -3.90
N LEU A 269 -9.50 0.54 -4.77
CA LEU A 269 -8.88 -0.22 -5.86
C LEU A 269 -8.50 0.65 -7.06
N THR A 270 -9.13 1.81 -7.22
CA THR A 270 -8.64 2.85 -8.11
C THR A 270 -7.28 3.36 -7.64
N ASN A 271 -7.12 3.54 -6.33
CA ASN A 271 -5.87 3.99 -5.74
C ASN A 271 -4.76 2.93 -5.88
N LEU A 272 -5.08 1.66 -5.62
CA LEU A 272 -4.18 0.54 -5.91
C LEU A 272 -3.79 0.50 -7.40
N SER A 273 -4.75 0.68 -8.30
CA SER A 273 -4.47 0.72 -9.75
C SER A 273 -3.55 1.87 -10.12
N ASN A 274 -3.71 3.05 -9.51
CA ASN A 274 -2.81 4.18 -9.74
C ASN A 274 -1.39 3.84 -9.30
N LEU A 275 -1.22 3.33 -8.07
CA LEU A 275 0.06 2.91 -7.53
C LEU A 275 0.76 1.89 -8.44
N LEU A 276 0.05 0.82 -8.83
CA LEU A 276 0.61 -0.24 -9.68
C LEU A 276 0.98 0.24 -11.10
N ASN A 277 0.45 1.38 -11.55
CA ASN A 277 0.74 1.95 -12.87
C ASN A 277 1.71 3.14 -12.80
N GLY A 278 2.40 3.36 -11.68
CA GLY A 278 3.33 4.48 -11.54
C GLY A 278 2.66 5.85 -11.48
N LYS A 279 1.34 5.90 -11.28
CA LYS A 279 0.57 7.15 -11.18
C LYS A 279 0.53 7.62 -9.73
N ARG A 280 0.25 8.91 -9.54
CA ARG A 280 0.00 9.48 -8.21
C ARG A 280 -1.08 8.69 -7.47
N PHE A 281 -0.79 8.35 -6.23
CA PHE A 281 -1.68 7.60 -5.37
C PHE A 281 -1.79 8.28 -4.00
N ILE A 282 -2.81 7.90 -3.23
CA ILE A 282 -3.06 8.39 -1.88
C ILE A 282 -2.58 7.33 -0.89
N GLY A 283 -1.55 7.64 -0.12
CA GLY A 283 -1.01 6.71 0.87
C GLY A 283 0.29 7.22 1.45
N THR A 284 0.97 6.36 2.19
CA THR A 284 2.32 6.62 2.69
C THR A 284 3.32 5.77 1.96
N THR A 285 4.37 6.38 1.42
CA THR A 285 5.57 5.68 0.95
C THR A 285 6.59 5.60 2.07
N ILE A 286 7.13 4.40 2.31
CA ILE A 286 8.21 4.14 3.25
C ILE A 286 9.43 3.71 2.44
N GLN A 287 10.39 4.63 2.32
CA GLN A 287 11.64 4.50 1.56
C GLN A 287 12.64 5.56 2.04
N ASP A 288 13.91 5.45 1.67
CA ASP A 288 14.88 6.55 1.89
C ASP A 288 14.74 7.69 0.86
#